data_AF-J9E6S0-F1
#
_entry.id   AF-J9E6S0-F1
#
_cell.length_a   1.000
_cell.length_b   1.000
_cell.length_c   1.000
_cell.angle_alpha   90.00
_cell.angle_beta   90.00
_cell.angle_gamma   90.00
#
_symmetry.space_group_name_H-M   'P 1'
#
loop_
_entity.id
_entity.type
_entity.pdbx_description
1 polymer ?
#
loop_
_entity_poly.entity_id
_entity_poly.type
_entity_poly.pdbx_seq_one_letter_code
_entity_poly.pdbx_strand_id
1 'polypeptide(L)'
;MEDPMKKSLEALSIFDVFKPSYSWLRNVSIRNPVSRQCSLSFDQWSPEEIAVSLSHIDYKALFRIPISELKQYCIDGNLSRTPFLERSISIFNSLSNWIQCMILNKGTPVERAEMITKFTHVAKCLRRMNNFNTLMAVIGGISHSNIARLSKTTSALSSDLRKVSFTSF
;
A
#
# COMPACT_ATOMS: atom_id res chain seq x y z
N MET A 1 -14.54 15.13 -19.38
CA MET A 1 -14.73 15.96 -18.17
C MET A 1 -15.24 15.02 -17.10
N GLU A 2 -14.35 14.41 -16.32
CA GLU A 2 -14.71 13.38 -15.35
C GLU A 2 -15.34 14.00 -14.09
N ASP A 3 -16.42 13.37 -13.64
CA ASP A 3 -17.29 13.80 -12.55
C ASP A 3 -16.55 13.75 -11.19
N PRO A 4 -16.43 14.89 -10.47
CA PRO A 4 -15.79 14.95 -9.15
C PRO A 4 -16.48 14.07 -8.10
N MET A 5 -17.73 13.64 -8.32
CA MET A 5 -18.47 12.78 -7.42
C MET A 5 -17.98 11.31 -7.46
N LYS A 6 -17.46 10.84 -8.61
CA LYS A 6 -16.87 9.49 -8.74
C LYS A 6 -15.61 9.31 -7.89
N LYS A 7 -14.75 10.34 -7.80
CA LYS A 7 -13.54 10.31 -6.96
C LYS A 7 -13.86 10.26 -5.46
N SER A 8 -14.94 10.91 -5.03
CA SER A 8 -15.40 10.83 -3.62
C SER A 8 -15.94 9.44 -3.26
N LEU A 9 -16.61 8.77 -4.19
CA LEU A 9 -17.12 7.41 -3.99
C LEU A 9 -16.00 6.36 -3.94
N GLU A 10 -14.96 6.51 -4.77
CA GLU A 10 -13.76 5.66 -4.68
C GLU A 10 -13.01 5.85 -3.35
N ALA A 11 -12.90 7.09 -2.85
CA ALA A 11 -12.28 7.38 -1.55
C ALA A 11 -13.07 6.79 -0.37
N LEU A 12 -14.40 6.73 -0.46
CA LEU A 12 -15.26 6.10 0.56
C LEU A 12 -15.11 4.56 0.58
N SER A 13 -14.84 3.92 -0.56
CA SER A 13 -14.60 2.47 -0.63
C SER A 13 -13.39 2.03 0.19
N ILE A 14 -12.35 2.86 0.28
CA ILE A 14 -11.11 2.57 1.01
C ILE A 14 -11.36 2.52 2.53
N PHE A 15 -12.25 3.36 3.06
CA PHE A 15 -12.58 3.34 4.50
C PHE A 15 -13.45 2.15 4.89
N ASP A 16 -14.26 1.61 3.98
CA ASP A 16 -15.02 0.38 4.24
C ASP A 16 -14.12 -0.86 4.33
N VAL A 17 -12.91 -0.83 3.73
CA VAL A 17 -11.89 -1.90 3.85
C VAL A 17 -11.41 -2.10 5.29
N PHE A 18 -11.36 -1.02 6.08
CA PHE A 18 -10.85 -1.03 7.46
C PHE A 18 -11.93 -1.12 8.54
N LYS A 19 -13.22 -1.15 8.17
CA LYS A 19 -14.28 -1.34 9.17
C LYS A 19 -14.16 -2.74 9.78
N PRO A 20 -14.00 -2.85 11.12
CA PRO A 20 -14.14 -4.13 11.78
C PRO A 20 -15.54 -4.68 11.48
N SER A 21 -15.63 -5.95 11.06
CA SER A 21 -16.89 -6.60 10.68
C SER A 21 -17.93 -6.62 11.81
N TYR A 22 -17.52 -6.31 13.04
CA TYR A 22 -18.40 -6.25 14.20
C TYR A 22 -18.17 -4.98 15.03
N SER A 23 -19.27 -4.35 15.45
CA SER A 23 -19.31 -3.15 16.30
C SER A 23 -18.60 -3.33 17.64
N TRP A 24 -18.57 -4.55 18.21
CA TRP A 24 -17.92 -4.82 19.50
C TRP A 24 -16.39 -4.75 19.45
N LEU A 25 -15.75 -5.04 18.30
CA LEU A 25 -14.30 -4.94 18.15
C LEU A 25 -13.80 -3.49 18.25
N ARG A 26 -14.61 -2.52 17.82
CA ARG A 26 -14.33 -1.09 18.06
C ARG A 26 -14.31 -0.77 19.55
N ASN A 27 -15.27 -1.30 20.31
CA ASN A 27 -15.39 -1.05 21.75
C ASN A 27 -14.23 -1.67 22.55
N VAL A 28 -13.65 -2.79 22.09
CA VAL A 28 -12.47 -3.40 22.73
C VAL A 28 -11.23 -2.50 22.59
N SER A 29 -11.03 -1.88 21.42
CA SER A 29 -9.91 -0.95 21.20
C SER A 29 -10.01 0.32 22.06
N ILE A 30 -11.22 0.74 22.44
CA ILE A 30 -11.44 1.89 23.34
C ILE A 30 -11.16 1.50 24.79
N ARG A 31 -11.47 0.26 25.17
CA ARG A 31 -11.34 -0.23 26.56
C ARG A 31 -9.90 -0.60 26.94
N ASN A 32 -9.09 -1.07 25.99
CA ASN A 32 -7.67 -1.35 26.17
C ASN A 32 -6.84 -0.47 25.22
N PRO A 33 -6.50 0.77 25.61
CA PRO A 33 -5.61 1.60 24.81
C PRO A 33 -4.23 0.92 24.71
N VAL A 34 -3.68 0.89 23.51
CA VAL A 34 -2.33 0.37 23.28
C VAL A 34 -1.34 1.23 24.08
N SER A 35 -0.49 0.60 24.89
CA SER A 35 0.47 1.31 25.77
C SER A 35 1.50 2.15 25.00
N ARG A 36 1.68 1.85 23.71
CA ARG A 36 2.51 2.63 22.79
C ARG A 36 1.66 3.70 22.13
N GLN A 37 1.99 4.97 22.38
CA GLN A 37 1.51 6.09 21.57
C GLN A 37 2.21 6.04 20.22
N CYS A 38 1.50 5.58 19.18
CA CYS A 38 1.96 5.70 17.80
C CYS A 38 1.51 7.05 17.27
N SER A 39 2.44 7.84 16.74
CA SER A 39 2.09 9.05 16.01
C SER A 39 1.14 8.72 14.85
N LEU A 40 0.24 9.63 14.49
CA LEU A 40 -0.56 9.48 13.26
C LEU A 40 0.14 10.11 12.04
N SER A 41 1.27 10.80 12.26
CA SER A 41 2.05 11.39 11.17
C SER A 41 2.91 10.34 10.50
N PHE A 42 2.67 10.10 9.21
CA PHE A 42 3.47 9.17 8.40
C PHE A 42 4.96 9.52 8.42
N ASP A 43 5.31 10.80 8.50
CA ASP A 43 6.70 11.25 8.48
C ASP A 43 7.48 10.71 9.69
N GLN A 44 6.81 10.49 10.83
CA GLN A 44 7.42 10.03 12.08
C GLN A 44 7.61 8.52 12.17
N TRP A 45 6.96 7.73 11.31
CA TRP A 45 7.08 6.27 11.35
C TRP A 45 8.38 5.79 10.72
N SER A 46 9.01 4.80 11.34
CA SER A 46 10.16 4.12 10.73
C SER A 46 9.74 3.27 9.52
N PRO A 47 10.63 3.04 8.53
CA PRO A 47 10.34 2.15 7.42
C PRO A 47 9.95 0.73 7.86
N GLU A 48 10.54 0.23 8.95
CA GLU A 48 10.22 -1.05 9.56
C GLU A 48 8.78 -1.11 10.09
N GLU A 49 8.34 -0.11 10.84
CA GLU A 49 6.96 -0.04 11.37
C GLU A 49 5.93 0.01 10.23
N ILE A 50 6.23 0.77 9.18
CA ILE A 50 5.37 0.83 7.98
C ILE A 50 5.33 -0.56 7.33
N ALA A 51 6.47 -1.22 7.12
CA ALA A 51 6.54 -2.56 6.52
C ALA A 51 5.72 -3.59 7.32
N VAL A 52 5.82 -3.57 8.66
CA VAL A 52 5.04 -4.44 9.55
C VAL A 52 3.54 -4.14 9.43
N SER A 53 3.14 -2.87 9.48
CA SER A 53 1.73 -2.48 9.38
C SER A 53 1.12 -2.88 8.04
N LEU A 54 1.82 -2.60 6.92
CA LEU A 54 1.39 -3.01 5.59
C LEU A 54 1.29 -4.54 5.47
N SER A 55 2.26 -5.27 6.03
CA SER A 55 2.23 -6.73 6.05
C SER A 55 1.02 -7.28 6.81
N HIS A 56 0.64 -6.65 7.92
CA HIS A 56 -0.55 -7.06 8.68
C HIS A 56 -1.86 -6.83 7.90
N ILE A 57 -1.94 -5.73 7.15
CA ILE A 57 -3.10 -5.43 6.30
C ILE A 57 -3.20 -6.48 5.19
N ASP A 58 -2.09 -6.73 4.48
CA ASP A 58 -2.03 -7.69 3.38
C ASP A 58 -2.32 -9.12 3.86
N TYR A 59 -1.71 -9.53 4.97
CA TYR A 59 -1.96 -10.84 5.59
C TYR A 59 -3.45 -11.03 5.92
N LYS A 60 -4.12 -10.03 6.51
CA LYS A 60 -5.55 -10.11 6.80
C LYS A 60 -6.41 -10.22 5.55
N ALA A 61 -6.00 -9.59 4.44
CA ALA A 61 -6.71 -9.69 3.17
C ALA A 61 -6.55 -11.09 2.57
N LEU A 62 -5.31 -11.57 2.46
CA LEU A 62 -4.97 -12.87 1.90
C LEU A 62 -5.57 -14.03 2.70
N PHE A 63 -5.51 -13.96 4.03
CA PHE A 63 -6.04 -15.03 4.90
C PHE A 63 -7.57 -15.18 4.80
N ARG A 64 -8.29 -14.16 4.33
CA ARG A 64 -9.74 -14.22 4.14
C ARG A 64 -10.14 -14.89 2.83
N ILE A 65 -9.22 -15.17 1.92
CA ILE A 65 -9.53 -15.79 0.62
C ILE A 65 -9.73 -17.29 0.83
N PRO A 66 -10.94 -17.83 0.61
CA PRO A 66 -11.16 -19.27 0.71
C PRO A 66 -10.61 -19.99 -0.53
N ILE A 67 -10.18 -21.24 -0.35
CA ILE A 67 -9.69 -22.09 -1.45
C ILE A 67 -10.75 -22.25 -2.56
N SER A 68 -12.04 -22.22 -2.19
CA SER A 68 -13.14 -22.28 -3.16
C SER A 68 -13.14 -21.12 -4.15
N GLU A 69 -12.80 -19.90 -3.71
CA GLU A 69 -12.69 -18.75 -4.62
C GLU A 69 -11.49 -18.89 -5.55
N LEU A 70 -10.35 -19.35 -5.03
CA LEU A 70 -9.17 -19.59 -5.88
C LEU A 70 -9.48 -20.64 -6.96
N LYS A 71 -10.15 -21.73 -6.60
CA LYS A 71 -10.60 -22.75 -7.56
C LYS A 71 -11.57 -22.15 -8.59
N GLN A 72 -12.54 -21.36 -8.15
CA GLN A 72 -13.51 -20.73 -9.04
C GLN A 72 -12.82 -19.77 -10.02
N TYR A 73 -11.86 -18.98 -9.55
CA TYR A 73 -11.06 -18.09 -10.39
C TYR A 73 -10.28 -18.86 -11.46
N CYS A 74 -9.67 -20.00 -11.12
CA CYS A 74 -8.97 -20.84 -12.09
C CYS A 74 -9.88 -21.42 -13.18
N ILE A 75 -11.16 -21.66 -12.87
CA ILE A 75 -12.14 -22.20 -13.82
C ILE A 75 -12.75 -21.09 -14.68
N ASP A 76 -13.18 -20.00 -14.05
CA ASP A 76 -13.93 -18.94 -14.71
C ASP A 76 -13.04 -17.91 -15.41
N GLY A 77 -11.78 -17.79 -14.99
CA GLY A 77 -10.83 -16.80 -15.50
C GLY A 77 -11.18 -15.34 -15.20
N ASN A 78 -12.14 -15.08 -14.30
CA ASN A 78 -12.59 -13.74 -13.95
C ASN A 78 -12.99 -13.64 -12.47
N LEU A 79 -13.16 -12.39 -11.98
CA LEU A 79 -13.38 -12.10 -10.56
C LEU A 79 -14.85 -12.06 -10.13
N SER A 80 -15.81 -12.28 -11.04
CA SER A 80 -17.24 -12.02 -10.78
C SER A 80 -17.83 -12.83 -9.62
N ARG A 81 -17.21 -13.97 -9.29
CA ARG A 81 -17.64 -14.88 -8.21
C ARG A 81 -16.61 -15.03 -7.11
N THR A 82 -15.64 -14.13 -7.02
CA THR A 82 -14.53 -14.21 -6.08
C THR A 82 -14.31 -12.89 -5.30
N PRO A 83 -15.32 -12.46 -4.51
CA PRO A 83 -15.28 -11.17 -3.83
C PRO A 83 -14.15 -11.01 -2.80
N PHE A 84 -13.65 -12.08 -2.17
CA PHE A 84 -12.49 -11.97 -1.26
C PHE A 84 -11.18 -11.80 -2.04
N LEU A 85 -11.02 -12.53 -3.14
CA LEU A 85 -9.88 -12.37 -4.05
C LEU A 85 -9.87 -10.97 -4.69
N GLU A 86 -11.00 -10.53 -5.22
CA GLU A 86 -11.17 -9.18 -5.79
C GLU A 86 -10.80 -8.11 -4.77
N ARG A 87 -11.26 -8.25 -3.52
CA ARG A 87 -10.91 -7.34 -2.44
C ARG A 87 -9.40 -7.32 -2.15
N SER A 88 -8.74 -8.47 -2.16
CA SER A 88 -7.28 -8.55 -1.95
C SER A 88 -6.52 -7.84 -3.08
N ILE A 89 -6.95 -8.00 -4.33
CA ILE A 89 -6.38 -7.30 -5.48
C ILE A 89 -6.63 -5.79 -5.37
N SER A 90 -7.83 -5.40 -4.95
CA SER A 90 -8.16 -3.98 -4.72
C SER A 90 -7.26 -3.35 -3.65
N ILE A 91 -6.97 -4.06 -2.55
CA ILE A 91 -6.03 -3.60 -1.52
C ILE A 91 -4.62 -3.42 -2.08
N PHE A 92 -4.13 -4.38 -2.87
CA PHE A 92 -2.84 -4.30 -3.54
C PHE A 92 -2.72 -3.06 -4.46
N ASN A 93 -3.75 -2.82 -5.29
CA ASN A 93 -3.78 -1.68 -6.19
C ASN A 93 -3.90 -0.36 -5.42
N SER A 94 -4.75 -0.33 -4.40
CA SER A 94 -4.95 0.84 -3.54
C SER A 94 -3.67 1.22 -2.80
N LEU A 95 -2.88 0.23 -2.35
CA LEU A 95 -1.58 0.46 -1.74
C LEU A 95 -0.61 1.16 -2.73
N SER A 96 -0.56 0.66 -3.96
CA SER A 96 0.29 1.24 -5.02
C SER A 96 -0.11 2.68 -5.34
N ASN A 97 -1.42 2.95 -5.41
CA ASN A 97 -1.95 4.31 -5.63
C ASN A 97 -1.70 5.24 -4.44
N TRP A 98 -1.87 4.75 -3.21
CA TRP A 98 -1.59 5.53 -2.00
C TRP A 98 -0.13 5.99 -1.96
N ILE A 99 0.82 5.11 -2.32
CA ILE A 99 2.24 5.46 -2.41
C ILE A 99 2.48 6.55 -3.45
N GLN A 100 1.87 6.43 -4.63
CA GLN A 100 1.96 7.48 -5.66
C GLN A 100 1.43 8.82 -5.13
N CYS A 101 0.25 8.83 -4.49
CA CYS A 101 -0.31 10.04 -3.90
C CYS A 101 0.61 10.62 -2.82
N MET A 102 1.16 9.78 -1.95
CA MET A 102 2.08 10.23 -0.90
C MET A 102 3.33 10.91 -1.44
N ILE A 103 3.87 10.42 -2.56
CA ILE A 103 4.99 11.06 -3.25
C ILE A 103 4.50 12.35 -3.91
N LEU A 104 3.44 12.30 -4.72
CA LEU A 104 2.96 13.46 -5.50
C LEU A 104 2.46 14.63 -4.64
N ASN A 105 2.04 14.38 -3.41
CA ASN A 105 1.61 15.41 -2.46
C ASN A 105 2.76 16.25 -1.90
N LYS A 106 4.04 15.86 -2.10
CA LYS A 106 5.17 16.69 -1.69
C LYS A 106 5.47 17.78 -2.73
N GLY A 107 5.61 19.01 -2.26
CA GLY A 107 5.70 20.20 -3.12
C GLY A 107 6.99 20.28 -3.91
N THR A 108 8.12 19.93 -3.30
CA THR A 108 9.43 20.06 -3.93
C THR A 108 9.97 18.73 -4.48
N PRO A 109 10.84 18.74 -5.52
CA PRO A 109 11.51 17.53 -6.01
C PRO A 109 12.34 16.81 -4.94
N VAL A 110 12.91 17.56 -3.99
CA VAL A 110 13.74 17.01 -2.91
C VAL A 110 12.89 16.21 -1.92
N GLU A 111 11.79 16.79 -1.42
CA GLU A 111 10.86 16.09 -0.52
C GLU A 111 10.25 14.84 -1.19
N ARG A 112 9.98 14.89 -2.49
CA ARG A 112 9.55 13.71 -3.26
C ARG A 112 10.61 12.62 -3.28
N ALA A 113 11.87 12.99 -3.48
CA ALA A 113 12.99 12.06 -3.47
C ALA A 113 13.20 11.44 -2.08
N GLU A 114 12.97 12.20 -1.00
CA GLU A 114 12.97 11.69 0.38
C GLU A 114 11.85 10.66 0.60
N MET A 115 10.64 10.93 0.10
CA MET A 115 9.53 9.97 0.17
C MET A 115 9.82 8.69 -0.61
N ILE A 116 10.37 8.79 -1.83
CA ILE A 116 10.80 7.63 -2.62
C ILE A 116 11.88 6.83 -1.87
N THR A 117 12.83 7.53 -1.24
CA THR A 117 13.89 6.90 -0.43
C THR A 117 13.30 6.14 0.75
N LYS A 118 12.34 6.75 1.47
CA LYS A 118 11.64 6.13 2.59
C LYS A 118 10.90 4.86 2.15
N PHE A 119 10.12 4.91 1.07
CA PHE A 119 9.44 3.72 0.53
C PHE A 119 10.41 2.67 -0.01
N THR A 120 11.58 3.07 -0.50
CA THR A 120 12.64 2.11 -0.88
C THR A 120 13.18 1.37 0.35
N HIS A 121 13.33 2.05 1.49
CA HIS A 121 13.67 1.38 2.75
C HIS A 121 12.55 0.46 3.25
N VAL A 122 11.28 0.85 3.10
CA VAL A 122 10.13 -0.04 3.37
C VAL A 122 10.21 -1.31 2.51
N ALA A 123 10.49 -1.17 1.21
CA ALA A 123 10.67 -2.30 0.30
C ALA A 123 11.80 -3.24 0.75
N LYS A 124 12.96 -2.70 1.16
CA LYS A 124 14.05 -3.52 1.73
C LYS A 124 13.62 -4.27 3.00
N CYS A 125 12.80 -3.65 3.85
CA CYS A 125 12.26 -4.32 5.05
C CYS A 125 11.28 -5.44 4.67
N LEU A 126 10.36 -5.19 3.74
CA LEU A 126 9.40 -6.19 3.24
C LEU A 126 10.12 -7.40 2.64
N ARG A 127 11.22 -7.18 1.90
CA ARG A 127 12.08 -8.24 1.38
C ARG A 127 12.70 -9.09 2.49
N ARG A 128 13.26 -8.46 3.54
CA ARG A 128 13.80 -9.18 4.72
C ARG A 128 12.72 -10.01 5.43
N MET A 129 11.47 -9.54 5.40
CA MET A 129 10.31 -10.23 5.98
C MET A 129 9.70 -11.30 5.05
N ASN A 130 10.25 -11.49 3.84
CA ASN A 130 9.69 -12.37 2.80
C ASN A 130 8.25 -12.05 2.39
N ASN A 131 7.82 -10.79 2.56
CA ASN A 131 6.49 -10.35 2.10
C ASN A 131 6.58 -9.80 0.66
N PHE A 132 6.58 -10.72 -0.30
CA PHE A 132 6.73 -10.38 -1.72
C PHE A 132 5.50 -9.72 -2.33
N ASN A 133 4.29 -10.03 -1.84
CA ASN A 133 3.07 -9.42 -2.36
C ASN A 133 3.04 -7.92 -2.08
N THR A 134 3.21 -7.53 -0.82
CA THR A 134 3.28 -6.11 -0.44
C THR A 134 4.52 -5.43 -1.04
N LEU A 135 5.66 -6.13 -1.13
CA LEU A 135 6.87 -5.61 -1.78
C LEU A 135 6.59 -5.18 -3.22
N MET A 136 5.89 -6.02 -3.99
CA MET A 136 5.54 -5.72 -5.37
C MET A 136 4.58 -4.54 -5.49
N ALA A 137 3.63 -4.37 -4.57
CA ALA A 137 2.79 -3.17 -4.52
C ALA A 137 3.61 -1.89 -4.27
N VAL A 138 4.58 -1.96 -3.35
CA VAL A 138 5.46 -0.82 -3.06
C VAL A 138 6.32 -0.46 -4.27
N ILE A 139 6.98 -1.46 -4.87
CA ILE A 139 7.80 -1.26 -6.07
C ILE A 139 6.93 -0.70 -7.20
N GLY A 140 5.77 -1.30 -7.46
CA GLY A 140 4.84 -0.87 -8.50
C GLY A 140 4.37 0.58 -8.33
N GLY A 141 4.15 1.02 -7.08
CA GLY A 141 3.82 2.41 -6.78
C GLY A 141 4.97 3.39 -7.06
N ILE A 142 6.20 3.04 -6.67
CA ILE A 142 7.40 3.89 -6.87
C ILE A 142 7.78 3.96 -8.36
N SER A 143 7.69 2.85 -9.08
CA SER A 143 8.05 2.75 -10.49
C SER A 143 6.93 3.14 -11.44
N HIS A 144 5.78 3.55 -10.93
CA HIS A 144 4.62 3.90 -11.76
C HIS A 144 4.96 5.05 -12.72
N SER A 145 4.34 5.06 -13.91
CA SER A 145 4.60 6.06 -14.96
C SER A 145 4.41 7.50 -14.48
N ASN A 146 3.46 7.72 -13.57
CA ASN A 146 3.21 9.02 -12.93
C ASN A 146 4.43 9.57 -12.15
N ILE A 147 5.24 8.67 -11.57
CA ILE A 147 6.43 9.00 -10.78
C ILE A 147 7.67 8.96 -11.67
N ALA A 148 7.82 7.93 -12.50
CA ALA A 148 8.98 7.71 -13.37
C ALA A 148 9.26 8.90 -14.31
N ARG A 149 8.20 9.59 -14.77
CA ARG A 149 8.32 10.78 -15.62
C ARG A 149 8.85 12.04 -14.91
N LEU A 150 8.97 12.04 -13.57
CA LEU A 150 9.41 13.19 -12.79
C LEU A 150 10.94 13.31 -12.78
N SER A 151 11.52 13.69 -13.91
CA SER A 151 12.98 13.77 -14.11
C SER A 151 13.71 14.58 -13.02
N LYS A 152 13.16 15.73 -12.60
CA LYS A 152 13.73 16.56 -11.53
C LYS A 152 13.80 15.83 -10.19
N THR A 153 12.79 15.00 -9.88
CA THR A 153 12.78 14.17 -8.67
C THR A 153 13.83 13.07 -8.79
N THR A 154 13.91 12.40 -9.95
CA THR A 154 14.91 11.35 -10.19
C THR A 154 16.34 11.87 -10.06
N SER A 155 16.61 13.08 -10.55
CA SER A 155 17.92 13.73 -10.40
C SER A 155 18.28 14.06 -8.95
N ALA A 156 17.29 14.26 -8.08
CA ALA A 156 17.49 14.51 -6.66
C ALA A 156 17.72 13.23 -5.83
N LEU A 157 17.52 12.04 -6.40
CA LEU A 157 17.82 10.77 -5.74
C LEU A 157 19.33 10.50 -5.71
N SER A 158 19.79 9.84 -4.64
CA SER A 158 21.17 9.35 -4.56
C SER A 158 21.48 8.42 -5.73
N SER A 159 22.77 8.36 -6.12
CA SER A 159 23.23 7.50 -7.22
C SER A 159 22.89 6.03 -7.01
N ASP A 160 22.84 5.58 -5.77
CA ASP A 160 22.55 4.19 -5.41
C ASP A 160 21.08 3.85 -5.59
N LEU A 161 20.18 4.80 -5.28
CA LEU A 161 18.74 4.64 -5.47
C LEU A 161 18.32 4.77 -6.93
N ARG A 162 19.03 5.57 -7.73
CA ARG A 162 18.84 5.65 -9.19
C ARG A 162 19.16 4.34 -9.92
N LYS A 163 20.04 3.53 -9.36
CA LYS A 163 20.42 2.20 -9.90
C LYS A 163 19.50 1.07 -9.48
N VAL A 164 18.52 1.33 -8.61
CA VAL A 164 17.50 0.35 -8.22
C VAL A 164 16.58 0.10 -9.40
N SER A 165 17.11 -0.63 -10.38
CA SER A 165 16.37 -1.28 -11.44
C SER A 165 15.66 -2.49 -10.82
N PHE A 166 14.53 -2.91 -11.40
CA PHE A 166 13.69 -4.02 -10.90
C PHE A 166 14.45 -5.30 -10.54
N THR A 167 15.68 -5.48 -11.04
CA THR A 167 16.61 -6.57 -10.75
C THR A 167 17.30 -6.50 -9.38
N SER A 168 17.19 -5.39 -8.63
CA SER A 168 17.87 -5.20 -7.34
C SER A 168 17.08 -5.75 -6.14
N PHE A 169 15.86 -6.24 -6.35
CA PHE A 169 14.98 -6.81 -5.32
C PHE A 169 14.75 -8.30 -5.51
#